data_AF-A0A6J1D7N4-F1
#
_entry.id   AF-A0A6J1D7N4-F1
#
_cell.length_a   1.000
_cell.length_b   1.000
_cell.length_c   1.000
_cell.angle_alpha   90.00
_cell.angle_beta   90.00
_cell.angle_gamma   90.00
#
_symmetry.space_group_name_H-M   'P 1'
#
loop_
_entity.id
_entity.type
_entity.pdbx_description
1 polymer ?
#
loop_
_entity_poly.entity_id
_entity_poly.type
_entity_poly.pdbx_seq_one_letter_code
_entity_poly.pdbx_strand_id
1 'polypeptide(L)'
;MSEKALKALNTVPGLEGNSESSCKGDLSKQGIGTANGNVEELKIKSSASIRPQVNGENSNPGAEIGSSEVEYIESENLADLEDVSSSLKVLLAGLDSKDWVLVCEALNNTRRLAIYHREDMLDMLGDVISLLVKSMKNPRSAVCKTALMTTADIFSAYNDKMIESLDPMLVQLLLKSSQDKRFVCEAAEKALVAMTSSFSPGLLLPKLEPYLKNRNPRIRAKASMCFCRSVPRLGVEGIRAYGIDKLIRTAASQLSDQLPESREAARILLLELQSVYEKFPDLPTATPEDPEKGSWEDFCQSELSPLSAQAVLRVTNVAREGIVSSS
;
A
#
# COMPACT_ATOMS: atom_id res chain seq x y z
N MET A 1 -48.42 46.82 0.88
CA MET A 1 -47.87 46.34 -0.41
C MET A 1 -47.48 44.87 -0.23
N SER A 2 -48.05 44.01 -1.06
CA SER A 2 -48.06 42.51 -1.11
C SER A 2 -46.78 41.81 -0.61
N GLU A 3 -46.82 40.84 0.30
CA GLU A 3 -47.14 39.39 0.16
C GLU A 3 -46.28 38.58 -0.86
N LYS A 4 -45.51 37.64 -0.27
CA LYS A 4 -45.37 36.19 -0.60
C LYS A 4 -44.52 35.67 -1.78
N ALA A 5 -43.72 34.65 -1.41
CA ALA A 5 -43.63 33.29 -1.98
C ALA A 5 -42.40 32.86 -2.83
N LEU A 6 -41.58 32.00 -2.19
CA LEU A 6 -41.20 30.62 -2.61
C LEU A 6 -41.60 30.15 -4.02
N LYS A 7 -40.63 29.69 -4.84
CA LYS A 7 -40.37 28.26 -5.22
C LYS A 7 -39.54 28.15 -6.51
N ALA A 8 -38.72 27.10 -6.53
CA ALA A 8 -37.89 26.61 -7.62
C ALA A 8 -38.68 26.17 -8.87
N LEU A 9 -38.02 26.17 -10.04
CA LEU A 9 -38.19 25.16 -11.10
C LEU A 9 -36.99 25.18 -12.08
N ASN A 10 -36.61 23.97 -12.49
CA ASN A 10 -35.57 23.62 -13.46
C ASN A 10 -35.91 24.06 -14.90
N THR A 11 -34.91 24.44 -15.70
CA THR A 11 -34.87 24.11 -17.14
C THR A 11 -33.43 24.15 -17.69
N VAL A 12 -33.06 23.09 -18.42
CA VAL A 12 -31.84 22.93 -19.26
C VAL A 12 -32.03 23.70 -20.59
N PRO A 13 -30.93 24.11 -21.27
CA PRO A 13 -30.76 23.66 -22.67
C PRO A 13 -29.32 23.24 -23.04
N GLY A 14 -29.17 22.08 -23.69
CA GLY A 14 -28.14 21.81 -24.73
C GLY A 14 -28.60 22.44 -26.07
N LEU A 15 -27.93 22.42 -27.22
CA LEU A 15 -26.77 21.74 -27.84
C LEU A 15 -26.22 22.75 -28.89
N GLU A 16 -24.97 22.75 -29.36
CA GLU A 16 -24.37 21.99 -30.49
C GLU A 16 -23.00 22.69 -30.77
N GLY A 17 -21.91 22.08 -31.28
CA GLY A 17 -21.75 20.75 -31.83
C GLY A 17 -20.27 20.36 -32.10
N ASN A 18 -20.12 19.05 -32.34
CA ASN A 18 -19.23 18.28 -33.21
C ASN A 18 -17.73 18.62 -33.39
N SER A 19 -16.88 17.62 -33.11
CA SER A 19 -16.10 16.95 -34.17
C SER A 19 -15.64 15.54 -33.74
N GLU A 20 -15.78 14.60 -34.66
CA GLU A 20 -15.59 13.15 -34.60
C GLU A 20 -14.12 12.69 -34.54
N SER A 21 -13.87 11.49 -33.98
CA SER A 21 -13.06 10.47 -34.67
C SER A 21 -13.33 9.07 -34.09
N SER A 22 -13.54 8.13 -35.00
CA SER A 22 -14.01 6.76 -34.84
C SER A 22 -12.86 5.76 -35.00
N CYS A 23 -12.82 4.71 -34.18
CA CYS A 23 -12.26 3.41 -34.57
C CYS A 23 -13.09 2.26 -33.95
N LYS A 24 -13.80 1.53 -34.82
CA LYS A 24 -14.39 0.21 -34.57
C LYS A 24 -13.32 -0.88 -34.65
N GLY A 25 -13.53 -1.99 -33.93
CA GLY A 25 -12.83 -3.26 -34.11
C GLY A 25 -13.51 -4.38 -33.30
N ASP A 26 -13.85 -5.47 -33.99
CA ASP A 26 -14.93 -6.42 -33.70
C ASP A 26 -14.78 -7.41 -32.54
N LEU A 27 -15.95 -7.89 -32.12
CA LEU A 27 -16.19 -9.08 -31.30
C LEU A 27 -15.97 -10.38 -32.10
N SER A 28 -15.23 -11.32 -31.52
CA SER A 28 -15.26 -12.73 -31.91
C SER A 28 -15.51 -13.60 -30.67
N LYS A 29 -16.66 -14.26 -30.62
CA LYS A 29 -17.02 -15.35 -29.71
C LYS A 29 -16.49 -16.68 -30.27
N GLN A 30 -15.84 -17.48 -29.43
CA GLN A 30 -15.72 -18.93 -29.51
C GLN A 30 -15.26 -19.38 -28.12
N GLY A 31 -15.72 -20.42 -27.45
CA GLY A 31 -16.58 -21.57 -27.72
C GLY A 31 -16.23 -22.58 -26.61
N ILE A 32 -17.23 -23.14 -25.93
CA ILE A 32 -17.07 -24.04 -24.77
C ILE A 32 -16.46 -25.38 -25.21
N GLY A 33 -15.51 -25.90 -24.42
CA GLY A 33 -15.02 -27.28 -24.53
C GLY A 33 -14.38 -27.75 -23.21
N THR A 34 -15.07 -28.61 -22.48
CA THR A 34 -14.63 -29.37 -21.30
C THR A 34 -13.65 -30.49 -21.67
N ALA A 35 -12.56 -30.66 -20.89
CA ALA A 35 -11.97 -31.96 -20.55
C ALA A 35 -10.87 -31.84 -19.46
N ASN A 36 -10.86 -32.81 -18.55
CA ASN A 36 -9.98 -33.03 -17.40
C ASN A 36 -8.50 -33.27 -17.74
N GLY A 37 -7.61 -33.02 -16.76
CA GLY A 37 -6.39 -33.83 -16.58
C GLY A 37 -5.12 -33.11 -16.14
N ASN A 38 -4.74 -33.36 -14.87
CA ASN A 38 -3.40 -33.46 -14.29
C ASN A 38 -2.36 -32.32 -14.38
N VAL A 39 -2.05 -31.82 -13.17
CA VAL A 39 -0.72 -31.62 -12.54
C VAL A 39 0.50 -31.90 -13.42
N GLU A 40 1.31 -30.87 -13.66
CA GLU A 40 2.77 -31.01 -13.65
C GLU A 40 3.47 -29.69 -13.29
N GLU A 41 4.46 -29.86 -12.43
CA GLU A 41 5.29 -28.88 -11.74
C GLU A 41 6.41 -28.37 -12.67
N LEU A 42 6.47 -27.07 -12.95
CA LEU A 42 7.54 -26.48 -13.76
C LEU A 42 8.31 -25.41 -12.99
N LYS A 43 9.49 -25.86 -12.54
CA LYS A 43 10.61 -25.09 -11.97
C LYS A 43 10.92 -23.84 -12.79
N ILE A 44 10.79 -22.67 -12.17
CA ILE A 44 11.33 -21.42 -12.68
C ILE A 44 12.84 -21.42 -12.41
N LYS A 45 13.64 -21.64 -13.46
CA LYS A 45 15.06 -21.26 -13.47
C LYS A 45 15.22 -19.94 -14.19
N SER A 46 15.66 -18.97 -13.42
CA SER A 46 16.04 -17.61 -13.82
C SER A 46 17.35 -17.64 -14.61
N SER A 47 17.37 -16.98 -15.77
CA SER A 47 18.50 -16.24 -16.36
C SER A 47 18.27 -16.07 -17.87
N ALA A 48 17.92 -14.87 -18.33
CA ALA A 48 17.95 -14.51 -19.74
C ALA A 48 18.90 -13.32 -19.93
N SER A 49 20.14 -13.62 -20.32
CA SER A 49 21.06 -12.67 -20.92
C SER A 49 21.02 -12.90 -22.43
N ILE A 50 20.53 -11.92 -23.19
CA ILE A 50 20.49 -11.98 -24.65
C ILE A 50 21.64 -11.12 -25.18
N ARG A 51 22.66 -11.76 -25.76
CA ARG A 51 23.65 -11.08 -26.64
C ARG A 51 23.36 -11.44 -28.09
N PRO A 52 23.35 -10.47 -29.02
CA PRO A 52 23.46 -10.77 -30.45
C PRO A 52 24.92 -10.99 -30.86
N GLN A 53 25.13 -11.92 -31.78
CA GLN A 53 26.40 -12.26 -32.40
C GLN A 53 26.96 -11.13 -33.29
N VAL A 54 28.30 -11.10 -33.33
CA VAL A 54 29.18 -10.21 -34.09
C VAL A 54 29.19 -10.55 -35.58
N ASN A 55 29.25 -9.52 -36.45
CA ASN A 55 30.01 -9.59 -37.70
C ASN A 55 30.44 -8.19 -38.21
N GLY A 56 31.74 -8.02 -38.51
CA GLY A 56 32.26 -7.13 -39.55
C GLY A 56 32.65 -5.67 -39.22
N GLU A 57 33.95 -5.43 -39.20
CA GLU A 57 34.75 -4.18 -39.07
C GLU A 57 34.25 -2.91 -39.81
N ASN A 58 34.30 -1.72 -39.16
CA ASN A 58 35.31 -0.65 -39.42
C ASN A 58 35.08 0.63 -38.57
N SER A 59 36.10 1.03 -37.80
CA SER A 59 36.56 2.39 -37.44
C SER A 59 35.57 3.53 -37.06
N ASN A 60 35.41 3.80 -35.76
CA ASN A 60 35.56 5.14 -35.13
C ASN A 60 35.44 5.06 -33.58
N PRO A 61 36.24 5.77 -32.77
CA PRO A 61 36.11 5.78 -31.32
C PRO A 61 35.02 6.79 -30.92
N GLY A 62 33.76 6.41 -31.13
CA GLY A 62 32.62 7.10 -30.54
C GLY A 62 32.45 6.59 -29.12
N ALA A 63 32.56 7.48 -28.13
CA ALA A 63 32.32 7.18 -26.73
C ALA A 63 31.04 6.34 -26.58
N GLU A 64 31.21 5.09 -26.14
CA GLU A 64 30.10 4.28 -25.65
C GLU A 64 29.51 5.01 -24.45
N ILE A 65 28.42 5.74 -24.68
CA ILE A 65 27.52 6.14 -23.60
C ILE A 65 26.90 4.83 -23.14
N GLY A 66 27.61 4.14 -22.25
CA GLY A 66 27.12 2.94 -21.60
C GLY A 66 25.76 3.24 -21.03
N SER A 67 24.75 2.42 -21.34
CA SER A 67 23.47 2.51 -20.66
C SER A 67 23.76 2.35 -19.17
N SER A 68 23.66 3.45 -18.41
CA SER A 68 23.81 3.43 -16.96
C SER A 68 22.60 2.68 -16.39
N GLU A 69 22.63 1.35 -16.45
CA GLU A 69 21.59 0.51 -15.88
C GLU A 69 21.72 0.56 -14.37
N VAL A 70 20.63 0.93 -13.69
CA VAL A 70 20.60 0.95 -12.23
C VAL A 70 20.38 -0.47 -11.74
N GLU A 71 21.39 -1.01 -11.06
CA GLU A 71 21.28 -2.28 -10.36
C GLU A 71 20.39 -2.14 -9.12
N TYR A 72 19.44 -3.06 -8.94
CA TYR A 72 18.53 -3.09 -7.79
C TYR A 72 18.92 -4.22 -6.85
N ILE A 73 19.73 -3.89 -5.84
CA ILE A 73 20.19 -4.84 -4.82
C ILE A 73 19.18 -4.86 -3.67
N GLU A 74 18.70 -6.05 -3.27
CA GLU A 74 17.83 -6.21 -2.08
C GLU A 74 18.60 -5.85 -0.80
N SER A 75 17.87 -5.41 0.23
CA SER A 75 18.47 -4.76 1.41
C SER A 75 19.39 -5.68 2.21
N GLU A 76 19.07 -6.97 2.28
CA GLU A 76 19.89 -8.01 2.91
C GLU A 76 21.23 -8.29 2.18
N ASN A 77 21.36 -7.83 0.94
CA ASN A 77 22.55 -8.03 0.10
C ASN A 77 23.38 -6.74 -0.06
N LEU A 78 22.98 -5.64 0.57
CA LEU A 78 23.77 -4.41 0.55
C LEU A 78 25.04 -4.60 1.37
N ALA A 79 26.16 -4.05 0.89
CA ALA A 79 27.40 -3.97 1.65
C ALA A 79 27.52 -2.62 2.37
N ASP A 80 28.28 -2.60 3.46
CA ASP A 80 28.58 -1.36 4.18
C ASP A 80 29.40 -0.37 3.33
N LEU A 81 29.34 0.92 3.66
CA LEU A 81 30.10 2.01 3.04
C LEU A 81 31.57 1.99 3.48
N GLU A 82 32.47 2.20 2.52
CA GLU A 82 33.91 2.31 2.80
C GLU A 82 34.27 3.62 3.52
N ASP A 83 33.66 4.74 3.12
CA ASP A 83 33.86 6.07 3.74
C ASP A 83 32.52 6.73 4.07
N VAL A 84 32.06 6.50 5.31
CA VAL A 84 30.82 7.05 5.86
C VAL A 84 30.85 8.58 5.92
N SER A 85 32.00 9.16 6.33
CA SER A 85 32.14 10.60 6.53
C SER A 85 32.02 11.38 5.24
N SER A 86 32.67 10.91 4.17
CA SER A 86 32.55 11.53 2.86
C SER A 86 31.15 11.34 2.28
N SER A 87 30.55 10.16 2.45
CA SER A 87 29.19 9.86 2.00
C SER A 87 28.15 10.79 2.62
N LEU A 88 28.21 11.01 3.95
CA LEU A 88 27.30 11.92 4.66
C LEU A 88 27.42 13.36 4.15
N LYS A 89 28.63 13.86 3.93
CA LYS A 89 28.88 15.24 3.48
C LYS A 89 28.26 15.54 2.12
N VAL A 90 28.25 14.57 1.20
CA VAL A 90 27.74 14.76 -0.17
C VAL A 90 26.31 14.28 -0.36
N LEU A 91 25.72 13.62 0.65
CA LEU A 91 24.44 12.92 0.52
C LEU A 91 23.30 13.82 0.03
N LEU A 92 23.08 14.96 0.70
CA LEU A 92 21.98 15.87 0.34
C LEU A 92 22.17 16.47 -1.06
N ALA A 93 23.41 16.82 -1.43
CA ALA A 93 23.71 17.33 -2.76
C ALA A 93 23.48 16.26 -3.85
N GLY A 94 23.81 15.00 -3.56
CA GLY A 94 23.54 13.87 -4.45
C GLY A 94 22.03 13.62 -4.63
N LEU A 95 21.27 13.62 -3.53
CA LEU A 95 19.82 13.44 -3.54
C LEU A 95 19.08 14.60 -4.25
N ASP A 96 19.62 15.82 -4.19
CA ASP A 96 19.05 17.00 -4.86
C ASP A 96 19.53 17.20 -6.31
N SER A 97 20.44 16.32 -6.78
CA SER A 97 21.05 16.43 -8.10
C SER A 97 20.03 16.41 -9.25
N LYS A 98 20.39 17.10 -10.34
CA LYS A 98 19.65 17.02 -11.62
C LYS A 98 20.02 15.76 -12.42
N ASP A 99 21.18 15.19 -12.14
CA ASP A 99 21.61 13.93 -12.72
C ASP A 99 20.93 12.78 -11.99
N TRP A 100 20.06 12.08 -12.70
CA TRP A 100 19.27 11.00 -12.15
C TRP A 100 20.11 9.78 -11.74
N VAL A 101 21.30 9.60 -12.34
CA VAL A 101 22.23 8.54 -11.96
C VAL A 101 22.81 8.83 -10.58
N LEU A 102 23.27 10.07 -10.35
CA LEU A 102 23.75 10.53 -9.04
C LEU A 102 22.66 10.48 -7.98
N VAL A 103 21.39 10.76 -8.33
CA VAL A 103 20.27 10.58 -7.39
C VAL A 103 20.09 9.11 -7.01
N CYS A 104 20.16 8.17 -7.97
CA CYS A 104 20.08 6.75 -7.68
C CYS A 104 21.24 6.26 -6.80
N GLU A 105 22.45 6.74 -7.06
CA GLU A 105 23.63 6.45 -6.24
C GLU A 105 23.46 6.98 -4.81
N ALA A 106 23.05 8.24 -4.66
CA ALA A 106 22.80 8.86 -3.37
C ALA A 106 21.70 8.14 -2.58
N LEU A 107 20.62 7.71 -3.24
CA LEU A 107 19.57 6.88 -2.64
C LEU A 107 20.11 5.53 -2.17
N ASN A 108 20.95 4.85 -2.96
CA ASN A 108 21.58 3.61 -2.52
C ASN A 108 22.54 3.82 -1.34
N ASN A 109 23.24 4.95 -1.28
CA ASN A 109 24.03 5.32 -0.11
C ASN A 109 23.14 5.62 1.10
N THR A 110 21.98 6.28 0.94
CA THR A 110 20.97 6.43 2.00
C THR A 110 20.52 5.08 2.55
N ARG A 111 20.32 4.07 1.69
CA ARG A 111 19.97 2.70 2.11
C ARG A 111 21.05 2.09 3.00
N ARG A 112 22.31 2.15 2.55
CA ARG A 112 23.46 1.64 3.31
C ARG A 112 23.63 2.36 4.64
N LEU A 113 23.51 3.69 4.65
CA LEU A 113 23.54 4.49 5.88
C LEU A 113 22.40 4.12 6.83
N ALA A 114 21.16 3.94 6.34
CA ALA A 114 20.04 3.54 7.17
C ALA A 114 20.25 2.15 7.82
N ILE A 115 20.89 1.22 7.11
CA ILE A 115 21.12 -0.14 7.60
C ILE A 115 22.30 -0.21 8.58
N TYR A 116 23.43 0.42 8.24
CA TYR A 116 24.69 0.25 8.98
C TYR A 116 25.04 1.42 9.90
N HIS A 117 24.61 2.63 9.57
CA HIS A 117 25.04 3.90 10.20
C HIS A 117 23.85 4.81 10.55
N ARG A 118 22.77 4.21 11.06
CA ARG A 118 21.49 4.93 11.26
C ARG A 118 21.60 6.12 12.20
N GLU A 119 22.49 6.05 13.20
CA GLU A 119 22.65 7.13 14.18
C GLU A 119 23.32 8.35 13.54
N ASP A 120 24.24 8.15 12.59
CA ASP A 120 24.97 9.22 11.93
C ASP A 120 24.12 10.06 10.96
N MET A 121 22.97 9.53 10.52
CA MET A 121 22.04 10.22 9.62
C MET A 121 20.87 10.91 10.35
N LEU A 122 20.77 10.75 11.68
CA LEU A 122 19.62 11.28 12.45
C LEU A 122 19.45 12.80 12.32
N ASP A 123 20.55 13.55 12.41
CA ASP A 123 20.51 15.02 12.40
C ASP A 123 20.03 15.59 11.05
N MET A 124 20.19 14.83 9.97
CA MET A 124 19.80 15.22 8.61
C MET A 124 18.59 14.45 8.08
N LEU A 125 17.95 13.61 8.91
CA LEU A 125 16.88 12.70 8.49
C LEU A 125 15.69 13.46 7.88
N GLY A 126 15.33 14.62 8.43
CA GLY A 126 14.26 15.46 7.90
C GLY A 126 14.51 15.92 6.46
N ASP A 127 15.73 16.37 6.16
CA ASP A 127 16.12 16.79 4.80
C ASP A 127 16.16 15.59 3.84
N VAL A 128 16.68 14.46 4.30
CA VAL A 128 16.67 13.19 3.54
C VAL A 128 15.24 12.79 3.17
N ILE A 129 14.29 12.84 4.11
CA ILE A 129 12.88 12.51 3.85
C ILE A 129 12.27 13.46 2.82
N SER A 130 12.55 14.76 2.94
CA SER A 130 12.06 15.76 1.98
C SER A 130 12.53 15.45 0.55
N LEU A 131 13.82 15.16 0.37
CA LEU A 131 14.41 14.79 -0.91
C LEU A 131 13.96 13.40 -1.40
N LEU A 132 13.67 12.49 -0.48
CA LEU A 132 13.13 11.17 -0.80
C LEU A 132 11.72 11.29 -1.37
N VAL A 133 10.85 12.11 -0.78
CA VAL A 133 9.51 12.40 -1.32
C VAL A 133 9.60 13.03 -2.72
N LYS A 134 10.57 13.93 -2.96
CA LYS A 134 10.86 14.46 -4.31
C LYS A 134 11.22 13.32 -5.27
N SER A 135 12.06 12.39 -4.84
CA SER A 135 12.50 11.24 -5.65
C SER A 135 11.37 10.24 -5.94
N MET A 136 10.45 9.99 -5.00
CA MET A 136 9.26 9.16 -5.21
C MET A 136 8.30 9.73 -6.28
N LYS A 137 8.30 11.06 -6.46
CA LYS A 137 7.50 11.75 -7.48
C LYS A 137 8.19 11.81 -8.85
N ASN A 138 9.45 11.39 -8.95
CA ASN A 138 10.23 11.49 -10.18
C ASN A 138 9.59 10.68 -11.33
N PRO A 139 9.48 11.22 -12.55
CA PRO A 139 8.90 10.50 -13.69
C PRO A 139 9.78 9.33 -14.16
N ARG A 140 11.08 9.37 -13.88
CA ARG A 140 11.98 8.25 -14.17
C ARG A 140 11.73 7.13 -13.18
N SER A 141 11.31 6.00 -13.71
CA SER A 141 10.96 4.83 -12.90
C SER A 141 12.14 4.23 -12.15
N ALA A 142 13.38 4.41 -12.65
CA ALA A 142 14.58 4.01 -11.91
C ALA A 142 14.71 4.77 -10.59
N VAL A 143 14.73 6.11 -10.65
CA VAL A 143 14.75 6.98 -9.46
C VAL A 143 13.57 6.68 -8.54
N CYS A 144 12.36 6.58 -9.11
CA CYS A 144 11.17 6.28 -8.31
C CYS A 144 11.26 4.93 -7.60
N LYS A 145 11.73 3.86 -8.27
CA LYS A 145 11.89 2.54 -7.66
C LYS A 145 12.97 2.57 -6.57
N THR A 146 14.14 3.13 -6.85
CA THR A 146 15.23 3.23 -5.86
C THR A 146 14.78 4.02 -4.64
N ALA A 147 13.99 5.09 -4.82
CA ALA A 147 13.39 5.83 -3.72
C ALA A 147 12.44 4.97 -2.89
N LEU A 148 11.59 4.14 -3.52
CA LEU A 148 10.68 3.25 -2.79
C LEU A 148 11.43 2.17 -2.00
N MET A 149 12.51 1.62 -2.56
CA MET A 149 13.40 0.70 -1.83
C MET A 149 14.06 1.41 -0.64
N THR A 150 14.51 2.64 -0.84
CA THR A 150 15.08 3.49 0.23
C THR A 150 14.08 3.77 1.34
N THR A 151 12.81 4.03 0.99
CA THR A 151 11.74 4.21 1.97
C THR A 151 11.52 2.96 2.83
N ALA A 152 11.60 1.76 2.25
CA ALA A 152 11.47 0.52 3.01
C ALA A 152 12.59 0.35 4.06
N ASP A 153 13.83 0.69 3.68
CA ASP A 153 14.99 0.61 4.57
C ASP A 153 14.92 1.68 5.68
N ILE A 154 14.50 2.90 5.36
CA ILE A 154 14.27 3.96 6.34
C ILE A 154 13.20 3.56 7.35
N PHE A 155 12.07 3.00 6.91
CA PHE A 155 11.03 2.56 7.84
C PHE A 155 11.54 1.48 8.80
N SER A 156 12.33 0.53 8.28
CA SER A 156 12.93 -0.54 9.07
C SER A 156 13.99 -0.03 10.06
N ALA A 157 14.79 0.95 9.66
CA ALA A 157 15.87 1.51 10.46
C ALA A 157 15.36 2.42 11.59
N TYR A 158 14.41 3.30 11.30
CA TYR A 158 14.00 4.39 12.20
C TYR A 158 12.66 4.14 12.90
N ASN A 159 11.86 3.18 12.43
CA ASN A 159 10.59 2.75 13.05
C ASN A 159 9.70 3.95 13.41
N ASP A 160 9.19 4.02 14.65
CA ASP A 160 8.26 5.06 15.10
C ASP A 160 8.79 6.50 15.02
N LYS A 161 10.12 6.69 14.93
CA LYS A 161 10.71 8.03 14.70
C LYS A 161 10.22 8.66 13.38
N MET A 162 9.73 7.84 12.44
CA MET A 162 9.22 8.26 11.14
C MET A 162 7.77 8.74 11.16
N ILE A 163 7.01 8.54 12.24
CA ILE A 163 5.56 8.79 12.28
C ILE A 163 5.21 10.25 11.97
N GLU A 164 5.96 11.20 12.51
CA GLU A 164 5.71 12.63 12.31
C GLU A 164 5.98 13.08 10.85
N SER A 165 6.83 12.36 10.13
CA SER A 165 7.19 12.66 8.74
C SER A 165 6.51 11.74 7.72
N LEU A 166 5.63 10.84 8.17
CA LEU A 166 5.05 9.78 7.34
C LEU A 166 4.11 10.31 6.26
N ASP A 167 3.28 11.31 6.58
CA ASP A 167 2.15 11.75 5.75
C ASP A 167 2.50 12.00 4.26
N PRO A 168 3.53 12.80 3.92
CA PRO A 168 3.90 13.01 2.51
C PRO A 168 4.41 11.74 1.81
N MET A 169 5.04 10.83 2.55
CA MET A 169 5.53 9.55 2.02
C MET A 169 4.37 8.57 1.79
N LEU A 170 3.45 8.47 2.75
CA LEU A 170 2.30 7.56 2.72
C LEU A 170 1.41 7.82 1.50
N VAL A 171 1.11 9.10 1.19
CA VAL A 171 0.37 9.45 -0.04
C VAL A 171 1.06 8.88 -1.27
N GLN A 172 2.39 9.03 -1.37
CA GLN A 172 3.14 8.52 -2.52
C GLN A 172 3.15 7.00 -2.55
N LEU A 173 3.34 6.31 -1.42
CA LEU A 173 3.31 4.85 -1.36
C LEU A 173 1.97 4.27 -1.81
N LEU A 174 0.85 4.84 -1.34
CA LEU A 174 -0.49 4.38 -1.70
C LEU A 174 -0.79 4.59 -3.20
N LEU A 175 -0.32 5.71 -3.77
CA LEU A 175 -0.43 5.96 -5.21
C LEU A 175 0.45 5.00 -6.03
N LYS A 176 1.71 4.81 -5.63
CA LYS A 176 2.70 4.04 -6.39
C LYS A 176 2.46 2.54 -6.32
N SER A 177 1.90 2.03 -5.22
CA SER A 177 1.48 0.62 -5.08
C SER A 177 0.23 0.27 -5.88
N SER A 178 -0.39 1.24 -6.55
CA SER A 178 -1.60 1.04 -7.37
C SER A 178 -1.44 1.49 -8.82
N GLN A 179 -0.19 1.65 -9.28
CA GLN A 179 0.11 2.04 -10.65
C GLN A 179 0.31 0.81 -11.55
N ASP A 180 0.30 1.03 -12.86
CA ASP A 180 0.35 -0.06 -13.84
C ASP A 180 1.78 -0.60 -14.10
N LYS A 181 2.81 0.17 -13.73
CA LYS A 181 4.22 -0.27 -13.83
C LYS A 181 4.57 -1.25 -12.70
N ARG A 182 4.45 -2.54 -13.00
CA ARG A 182 4.64 -3.66 -12.06
C ARG A 182 5.85 -3.52 -11.13
N PHE A 183 7.05 -3.32 -11.68
CA PHE A 183 8.28 -3.26 -10.87
C PHE A 183 8.34 -2.08 -9.88
N VAL A 184 7.67 -0.96 -10.18
CA VAL A 184 7.54 0.18 -9.25
C VAL A 184 6.43 -0.08 -8.24
N CYS A 185 5.33 -0.68 -8.69
CA CYS A 185 4.22 -1.11 -7.84
C CYS A 185 4.69 -2.10 -6.76
N GLU A 186 5.47 -3.11 -7.12
CA GLU A 186 6.04 -4.10 -6.20
C GLU A 186 6.98 -3.46 -5.17
N ALA A 187 7.84 -2.53 -5.58
CA ALA A 187 8.71 -1.80 -4.65
C ALA A 187 7.91 -0.94 -3.65
N ALA A 188 6.83 -0.28 -4.10
CA ALA A 188 5.95 0.47 -3.22
C ALA A 188 5.19 -0.43 -2.25
N GLU A 189 4.73 -1.61 -2.70
CA GLU A 189 4.09 -2.59 -1.83
C GLU A 189 5.05 -3.12 -0.76
N LYS A 190 6.31 -3.43 -1.13
CA LYS A 190 7.36 -3.81 -0.18
C LYS A 190 7.56 -2.73 0.89
N ALA A 191 7.59 -1.45 0.50
CA ALA A 191 7.71 -0.34 1.44
C ALA A 191 6.48 -0.19 2.36
N LEU A 192 5.26 -0.42 1.86
CA LEU A 192 4.06 -0.47 2.71
C LEU A 192 4.10 -1.64 3.70
N VAL A 193 4.60 -2.80 3.28
CA VAL A 193 4.78 -3.96 4.18
C VAL A 193 5.80 -3.63 5.27
N ALA A 194 6.94 -3.03 4.92
CA ALA A 194 7.95 -2.58 5.88
C ALA A 194 7.33 -1.60 6.89
N MET A 195 6.59 -0.59 6.42
CA MET A 195 5.86 0.35 7.30
C MET A 195 4.95 -0.38 8.30
N THR A 196 4.11 -1.29 7.81
CA THR A 196 3.17 -2.05 8.66
C THR A 196 3.85 -3.07 9.57
N SER A 197 5.14 -3.34 9.38
CA SER A 197 5.93 -4.26 10.20
C SER A 197 6.79 -3.52 11.23
N SER A 198 7.23 -2.31 10.89
CA SER A 198 8.16 -1.51 11.69
C SER A 198 7.45 -0.58 12.69
N PHE A 199 6.30 -0.02 12.31
CA PHE A 199 5.67 1.01 13.15
C PHE A 199 4.75 0.39 14.18
N SER A 200 4.63 1.01 15.35
CA SER A 200 3.64 0.67 16.36
C SER A 200 2.23 0.89 15.79
N PRO A 201 1.36 -0.14 15.76
CA PRO A 201 0.03 -0.02 15.16
C PRO A 201 -0.82 1.11 15.75
N GLY A 202 -0.71 1.38 17.05
CA GLY A 202 -1.42 2.47 17.72
C GLY A 202 -1.09 3.86 17.16
N LEU A 203 0.12 4.05 16.61
CA LEU A 203 0.53 5.30 15.95
C LEU A 203 0.19 5.30 14.46
N LEU A 204 0.25 4.15 13.81
CA LEU A 204 0.04 4.01 12.37
C LEU A 204 -1.45 4.05 11.98
N LEU A 205 -2.34 3.41 12.75
CA LEU A 205 -3.77 3.32 12.39
C LEU A 205 -4.42 4.71 12.24
N PRO A 206 -4.21 5.70 13.15
CA PRO A 206 -4.73 7.06 12.96
C PRO A 206 -4.22 7.74 11.68
N LYS A 207 -2.98 7.46 11.26
CA LYS A 207 -2.42 7.97 10.00
C LYS A 207 -3.09 7.35 8.77
N LEU A 208 -3.59 6.11 8.87
CA LEU A 208 -4.28 5.41 7.78
C LEU A 208 -5.76 5.77 7.65
N GLU A 209 -6.43 6.14 8.74
CA GLU A 209 -7.88 6.41 8.78
C GLU A 209 -8.38 7.39 7.69
N PRO A 210 -7.71 8.52 7.40
CA PRO A 210 -8.16 9.44 6.35
C PRO A 210 -8.19 8.80 4.96
N TYR A 211 -7.34 7.80 4.71
CA TYR A 211 -7.20 7.16 3.40
C TYR A 211 -8.24 6.08 3.15
N LEU A 212 -8.85 5.52 4.20
CA LEU A 212 -9.96 4.55 4.09
C LEU A 212 -11.24 5.16 3.52
N LYS A 213 -11.34 6.49 3.53
CA LYS A 213 -12.46 7.27 2.96
C LYS A 213 -12.03 8.11 1.76
N ASN A 214 -10.85 7.84 1.19
CA ASN A 214 -10.34 8.61 0.06
C ASN A 214 -11.25 8.48 -1.17
N ARG A 215 -11.36 9.54 -1.99
CA ARG A 215 -12.16 9.48 -3.23
C ARG A 215 -11.60 8.46 -4.23
N ASN A 216 -10.28 8.27 -4.26
CA ASN A 216 -9.64 7.31 -5.14
C ASN A 216 -9.79 5.87 -4.59
N PRO A 217 -10.53 4.97 -5.29
CA PRO A 217 -10.72 3.60 -4.82
C PRO A 217 -9.41 2.82 -4.65
N ARG A 218 -8.42 3.07 -5.51
CA ARG A 218 -7.11 2.41 -5.43
C ARG A 218 -6.37 2.75 -4.13
N ILE A 219 -6.44 4.02 -3.70
CA ILE A 219 -5.87 4.46 -2.42
C ILE A 219 -6.61 3.80 -1.25
N ARG A 220 -7.96 3.76 -1.29
CA ARG A 220 -8.76 3.11 -0.24
C ARG A 220 -8.38 1.64 -0.09
N ALA A 221 -8.25 0.91 -1.19
CA ALA A 221 -7.84 -0.50 -1.15
C ALA A 221 -6.49 -0.71 -0.49
N LYS A 222 -5.47 0.08 -0.85
CA LYS A 222 -4.14 -0.04 -0.24
C LYS A 222 -4.11 0.38 1.22
N ALA A 223 -4.86 1.41 1.59
CA ALA A 223 -5.03 1.80 2.99
C ALA A 223 -5.73 0.70 3.80
N SER A 224 -6.78 0.09 3.25
CA SER A 224 -7.52 -1.03 3.86
C SER A 224 -6.59 -2.24 4.11
N MET A 225 -5.74 -2.59 3.14
CA MET A 225 -4.74 -3.63 3.31
C MET A 225 -3.73 -3.29 4.42
N CYS A 226 -3.21 -2.06 4.47
CA CYS A 226 -2.29 -1.65 5.52
C CYS A 226 -2.94 -1.67 6.91
N PHE A 227 -4.19 -1.21 6.99
CA PHE A 227 -4.98 -1.20 8.22
C PHE A 227 -5.20 -2.64 8.71
N CYS A 228 -5.68 -3.52 7.83
CA CYS A 228 -5.89 -4.94 8.12
C CYS A 228 -4.60 -5.64 8.59
N ARG A 229 -3.43 -5.35 8.00
CA ARG A 229 -2.14 -5.93 8.43
C ARG A 229 -1.69 -5.42 9.80
N SER A 230 -2.07 -4.20 10.15
CA SER A 230 -1.61 -3.53 11.37
C SER A 230 -2.44 -3.91 12.61
N VAL A 231 -3.75 -4.16 12.44
CA VAL A 231 -4.64 -4.46 13.57
C VAL A 231 -4.23 -5.70 14.38
N PRO A 232 -3.90 -6.86 13.79
CA PRO A 232 -3.48 -8.04 14.56
C PRO A 232 -2.24 -7.77 15.43
N ARG A 233 -1.36 -6.86 15.00
CA ARG A 233 -0.14 -6.47 15.72
C ARG A 233 -0.42 -5.64 16.97
N LEU A 234 -1.63 -5.12 17.16
CA LEU A 234 -2.04 -4.50 18.43
C LEU A 234 -2.10 -5.52 19.57
N GLY A 235 -2.33 -6.80 19.24
CA GLY A 235 -2.72 -7.82 20.21
C GLY A 235 -4.09 -7.53 20.84
N VAL A 236 -4.53 -8.42 21.73
CA VAL A 236 -5.86 -8.34 22.37
C VAL A 236 -6.02 -7.03 23.15
N GLU A 237 -5.02 -6.69 23.96
CA GLU A 237 -5.07 -5.47 24.80
C GLU A 237 -4.98 -4.18 23.96
N GLY A 238 -4.24 -4.19 22.85
CA GLY A 238 -4.22 -3.04 21.95
C GLY A 238 -5.53 -2.90 21.16
N ILE A 239 -6.15 -4.01 20.72
CA ILE A 239 -7.48 -4.01 20.08
C ILE A 239 -8.53 -3.45 21.04
N ARG A 240 -8.48 -3.90 22.31
CA ARG A 240 -9.30 -3.38 23.40
C ARG A 240 -9.12 -1.88 23.58
N ALA A 241 -7.88 -1.42 23.73
CA ALA A 241 -7.57 -0.01 23.95
C ALA A 241 -7.93 0.89 22.76
N TYR A 242 -7.75 0.39 21.53
CA TYR A 242 -8.14 1.11 20.32
C TYR A 242 -9.66 1.24 20.19
N GLY A 243 -10.38 0.18 20.56
CA GLY A 243 -11.82 0.04 20.48
C GLY A 243 -12.21 -0.93 19.36
N ILE A 244 -12.65 -2.14 19.75
CA ILE A 244 -13.13 -3.16 18.80
C ILE A 244 -14.34 -2.66 17.99
N ASP A 245 -15.16 -1.80 18.58
CA ASP A 245 -16.28 -1.09 17.99
C ASP A 245 -15.85 -0.19 16.80
N LYS A 246 -14.71 0.51 16.92
CA LYS A 246 -14.17 1.33 15.83
C LYS A 246 -13.63 0.46 14.71
N LEU A 247 -12.96 -0.63 15.07
CA LEU A 247 -12.36 -1.56 14.12
C LEU A 247 -13.43 -2.28 13.30
N ILE A 248 -14.51 -2.74 13.94
CA ILE A 248 -15.63 -3.38 13.22
C ILE A 248 -16.37 -2.39 12.33
N ARG A 249 -16.64 -1.16 12.79
CA ARG A 249 -17.21 -0.09 11.95
C ARG A 249 -16.36 0.18 10.72
N THR A 250 -15.04 0.23 10.91
CA THR A 250 -14.08 0.45 9.83
C THR A 250 -14.13 -0.70 8.83
N ALA A 251 -14.00 -1.94 9.29
CA ALA A 251 -14.04 -3.12 8.42
C ALA A 251 -15.39 -3.24 7.67
N ALA A 252 -16.51 -3.04 8.36
CA ALA A 252 -17.84 -3.06 7.76
C ALA A 252 -17.99 -2.02 6.64
N SER A 253 -17.42 -0.82 6.81
CA SER A 253 -17.42 0.19 5.74
C SER A 253 -16.67 -0.28 4.49
N GLN A 254 -15.53 -0.95 4.68
CA GLN A 254 -14.66 -1.41 3.59
C GLN A 254 -15.20 -2.65 2.87
N LEU A 255 -16.06 -3.47 3.50
CA LEU A 255 -16.75 -4.59 2.85
C LEU A 255 -17.59 -4.17 1.63
N SER A 256 -18.05 -2.93 1.62
CA SER A 256 -18.86 -2.35 0.53
C SER A 256 -18.02 -1.60 -0.52
N ASP A 257 -16.70 -1.61 -0.40
CA ASP A 257 -15.82 -0.89 -1.32
C ASP A 257 -15.89 -1.46 -2.75
N GLN A 258 -15.55 -0.63 -3.73
CA GLN A 258 -15.59 -0.97 -5.15
C GLN A 258 -14.48 -1.96 -5.55
N LEU A 259 -13.31 -1.91 -4.90
CA LEU A 259 -12.19 -2.79 -5.24
C LEU A 259 -12.18 -4.09 -4.42
N PRO A 260 -11.96 -5.25 -5.07
CA PRO A 260 -11.94 -6.54 -4.39
C PRO A 260 -10.86 -6.62 -3.31
N GLU A 261 -9.72 -5.96 -3.50
CA GLU A 261 -8.62 -5.94 -2.54
C GLU A 261 -9.02 -5.30 -1.21
N SER A 262 -9.82 -4.21 -1.25
CA SER A 262 -10.34 -3.58 -0.03
C SER A 262 -11.33 -4.47 0.68
N ARG A 263 -12.25 -5.10 -0.09
CA ARG A 263 -13.25 -6.02 0.47
C ARG A 263 -12.59 -7.24 1.10
N GLU A 264 -11.53 -7.76 0.49
CA GLU A 264 -10.82 -8.91 1.03
C GLU A 264 -10.07 -8.59 2.32
N ALA A 265 -9.36 -7.45 2.37
CA ALA A 265 -8.76 -6.96 3.60
C ALA A 265 -9.81 -6.78 4.72
N ALA A 266 -11.00 -6.29 4.38
CA ALA A 266 -12.10 -6.16 5.32
C ALA A 266 -12.59 -7.51 5.86
N ARG A 267 -12.71 -8.54 5.00
CA ARG A 267 -13.10 -9.89 5.44
C ARG A 267 -12.10 -10.50 6.39
N ILE A 268 -10.81 -10.42 6.06
CA ILE A 268 -9.72 -10.92 6.91
C ILE A 268 -9.78 -10.24 8.28
N LEU A 269 -9.91 -8.91 8.30
CA LEU A 269 -10.01 -8.15 9.54
C LEU A 269 -11.24 -8.56 10.38
N LEU A 270 -12.40 -8.77 9.77
CA LEU A 270 -13.60 -9.18 10.50
C LEU A 270 -13.47 -10.56 11.15
N LEU A 271 -12.84 -11.51 10.46
CA LEU A 271 -12.57 -12.84 11.02
C LEU A 271 -11.61 -12.77 12.22
N GLU A 272 -10.60 -11.90 12.14
CA GLU A 272 -9.70 -11.66 13.26
C GLU A 272 -10.44 -11.05 14.46
N LEU A 273 -11.23 -10.00 14.23
CA LEU A 273 -12.00 -9.34 15.30
C LEU A 273 -13.02 -10.27 15.95
N GLN A 274 -13.69 -11.12 15.16
CA GLN A 274 -14.59 -12.15 15.70
C GLN A 274 -13.81 -13.14 16.59
N SER A 275 -12.68 -13.66 16.09
CA SER A 275 -11.82 -14.59 16.85
C SER A 275 -11.39 -13.98 18.18
N VAL A 276 -11.00 -12.69 18.20
CA VAL A 276 -10.64 -11.96 19.42
C VAL A 276 -11.84 -11.79 20.35
N TYR A 277 -13.00 -11.35 19.84
CA TYR A 277 -14.22 -11.15 20.63
C TYR A 277 -14.71 -12.45 21.29
N GLU A 278 -14.67 -13.56 20.55
CA GLU A 278 -15.13 -14.86 21.05
C GLU A 278 -14.18 -15.41 22.13
N LYS A 279 -12.87 -15.35 21.91
CA LYS A 279 -11.84 -15.90 22.81
C LYS A 279 -11.60 -15.06 24.07
N PHE A 280 -11.81 -13.74 24.01
CA PHE A 280 -11.48 -12.82 25.11
C PHE A 280 -12.74 -12.07 25.60
N PRO A 281 -13.53 -12.70 26.48
CA PRO A 281 -14.84 -12.21 26.92
C PRO A 281 -14.82 -10.90 27.72
N ASP A 282 -13.67 -10.49 28.27
CA ASP A 282 -13.59 -9.29 29.11
C ASP A 282 -13.43 -7.98 28.31
N LEU A 283 -13.44 -7.99 26.97
CA LEU A 283 -13.27 -6.77 26.16
C LEU A 283 -14.39 -5.74 26.48
N PRO A 284 -14.10 -4.51 26.94
CA PRO A 284 -15.11 -3.51 27.17
C PRO A 284 -15.66 -3.06 25.82
N THR A 285 -16.95 -3.29 25.61
CA THR A 285 -17.72 -2.57 24.60
C THR A 285 -18.09 -1.20 25.17
N ALA A 286 -18.41 -0.21 24.32
CA ALA A 286 -18.57 1.19 24.74
C ALA A 286 -19.72 1.45 25.73
N THR A 287 -20.48 0.42 26.13
CA THR A 287 -21.57 0.47 27.10
C THR A 287 -21.15 -0.14 28.44
N PRO A 288 -21.03 0.65 29.52
CA PRO A 288 -20.54 0.18 30.82
C PRO A 288 -21.55 -0.62 31.67
N GLU A 289 -22.73 -1.03 31.17
CA GLU A 289 -23.83 -1.46 32.05
C GLU A 289 -24.52 -2.82 31.74
N ASP A 290 -24.00 -3.70 30.87
CA ASP A 290 -24.65 -5.01 30.65
C ASP A 290 -23.75 -6.22 31.02
N PRO A 291 -24.13 -7.05 32.03
CA PRO A 291 -23.34 -8.19 32.49
C PRO A 291 -23.43 -9.45 31.62
N GLU A 292 -24.27 -9.48 30.59
CA GLU A 292 -24.37 -10.64 29.69
C GLU A 292 -23.65 -10.36 28.38
N LYS A 293 -22.55 -11.10 28.13
CA LYS A 293 -21.86 -11.10 26.84
C LYS A 293 -22.86 -11.49 25.75
N GLY A 294 -23.33 -10.49 25.01
CA GLY A 294 -24.06 -10.71 23.77
C GLY A 294 -23.22 -11.53 22.80
N SER A 295 -23.87 -12.37 22.01
CA SER A 295 -23.24 -13.10 20.92
C SER A 295 -22.51 -12.14 19.96
N TRP A 296 -21.61 -12.65 19.11
CA TRP A 296 -20.99 -11.83 18.06
C TRP A 296 -22.06 -11.13 17.18
N GLU A 297 -23.21 -11.77 16.99
CA GLU A 297 -24.36 -11.20 16.31
C GLU A 297 -24.95 -10.00 17.05
N ASP A 298 -25.19 -10.12 18.36
CA ASP A 298 -25.71 -9.01 19.17
C ASP A 298 -24.75 -7.82 19.15
N PHE A 299 -23.43 -8.09 19.26
CA PHE A 299 -22.40 -7.06 19.14
C PHE A 299 -22.38 -6.38 17.77
N CYS A 300 -22.50 -7.14 16.68
CA CYS A 300 -22.59 -6.57 15.34
C CYS A 300 -23.82 -5.68 15.18
N GLN A 301 -24.97 -6.10 15.73
CA GLN A 301 -26.23 -5.38 15.64
C GLN A 301 -26.23 -4.10 16.50
N SER A 302 -25.50 -4.07 17.62
CA SER A 302 -25.39 -2.87 18.46
C SER A 302 -24.47 -1.80 17.85
N GLU A 303 -23.37 -2.20 17.19
CA GLU A 303 -22.36 -1.25 16.68
C GLU A 303 -22.56 -0.79 15.23
N LEU A 304 -23.36 -1.52 14.44
CA LEU A 304 -23.50 -1.32 13.00
C LEU A 304 -24.96 -1.10 12.57
N SER A 305 -25.15 -0.49 11.39
CA SER A 305 -26.48 -0.45 10.76
C SER A 305 -26.96 -1.87 10.42
N PRO A 306 -28.28 -2.14 10.36
CA PRO A 306 -28.81 -3.48 10.06
C PRO A 306 -28.22 -4.12 8.79
N LEU A 307 -28.04 -3.35 7.72
CA LEU A 307 -27.45 -3.83 6.47
C LEU A 307 -25.96 -4.16 6.63
N SER A 308 -25.21 -3.33 7.35
CA SER A 308 -23.80 -3.56 7.62
C SER A 308 -23.59 -4.77 8.53
N ALA A 309 -24.40 -4.91 9.59
CA ALA A 309 -24.39 -6.07 10.47
C ALA A 309 -24.66 -7.36 9.69
N GLN A 310 -25.70 -7.39 8.86
CA GLN A 310 -26.00 -8.56 8.01
C GLN A 310 -24.85 -8.88 7.04
N ALA A 311 -24.20 -7.87 6.46
CA ALA A 311 -23.03 -8.08 5.59
C ALA A 311 -21.85 -8.69 6.35
N VAL A 312 -21.56 -8.20 7.55
CA VAL A 312 -20.53 -8.74 8.44
C VAL A 312 -20.86 -10.19 8.83
N LEU A 313 -22.08 -10.45 9.28
CA LEU A 313 -22.51 -11.77 9.73
C LEU A 313 -22.44 -12.83 8.63
N ARG A 314 -22.74 -12.45 7.38
CA ARG A 314 -22.53 -13.36 6.24
C ARG A 314 -21.07 -13.76 6.04
N VAL A 315 -20.13 -12.84 6.29
CA VAL A 315 -18.70 -13.14 6.18
C VAL A 315 -18.25 -14.05 7.32
N THR A 316 -18.66 -13.74 8.55
CA THR A 316 -18.20 -14.44 9.75
C THR A 316 -18.86 -15.80 9.96
N ASN A 317 -20.11 -15.99 9.50
CA ASN A 317 -20.81 -17.28 9.62
C ASN A 317 -20.32 -18.31 8.59
N VAL A 318 -19.97 -17.89 7.36
CA VAL A 318 -19.45 -18.81 6.33
C VAL A 318 -18.11 -19.44 6.75
N ALA A 319 -17.26 -18.69 7.46
CA ALA A 319 -16.00 -19.24 7.99
C ALA A 319 -16.24 -20.33 9.06
N ARG A 320 -17.32 -20.25 9.83
CA ARG A 320 -17.69 -21.23 10.85
C ARG A 320 -18.10 -22.58 10.22
N GLU A 321 -18.81 -22.55 9.10
CA GLU A 321 -19.26 -23.76 8.37
C GLU A 321 -18.09 -24.51 7.70
N GLY A 322 -17.05 -23.80 7.23
CA GLY A 322 -15.85 -24.42 6.66
C GLY A 322 -14.97 -25.16 7.68
N ILE A 323 -14.96 -24.68 8.94
CA ILE A 323 -14.22 -25.32 10.05
C ILE A 323 -14.96 -26.57 10.55
N VAL A 324 -16.30 -26.53 10.61
CA VAL A 324 -17.12 -27.68 11.03
C VAL A 324 -17.13 -28.79 9.98
N SER A 325 -16.97 -28.45 8.69
CA SER A 325 -16.93 -29.45 7.60
C SER A 325 -15.56 -30.11 7.39
N SER A 326 -14.53 -29.72 8.16
CA SER A 326 -13.15 -30.24 8.06
C SER A 326 -12.67 -30.95 9.34
N SER A 327 -13.57 -31.18 10.30
CA SER A 327 -13.32 -31.91 11.55
C SER A 327 -13.90 -33.32 11.52
#